data_AF-A0A9D6ICE0-F1
#
_entry.id   AF-A0A9D6ICE0-F1
#
_cell.length_a   1.000
_cell.length_b   1.000
_cell.length_c   1.000
_cell.angle_alpha   90.00
_cell.angle_beta   90.00
_cell.angle_gamma   90.00
#
_symmetry.space_group_name_H-M   'P 1'
#
loop_
_entity.id
_entity.type
_entity.pdbx_description
1 polymer ?
#
loop_
_entity_poly.entity_id
_entity_poly.type
_entity_poly.pdbx_seq_one_letter_code
_entity_poly.pdbx_strand_id
1 'polypeptide(L)'
;MSEPRGFFERKPLRKALFNWLERHQHPFNRGIHFVGIPLVLASVILFFVLPWEQWYWSAAAFVAGYLLQWIGHLIEGNDVGEWAGIKRLLGLPYVAISPRYQKPADDANSPVYETRKN
;
A
#
# COMPACT_ATOMS: atom_id res chain seq x y z
N MET A 1 28.77 -19.27 -5.07
CA MET A 1 28.21 -17.90 -5.18
C MET A 1 26.99 -17.99 -6.08
N SER A 2 25.79 -17.68 -5.60
CA SER A 2 24.59 -17.64 -6.45
C SER A 2 24.57 -16.32 -7.22
N GLU A 3 24.45 -16.39 -8.54
CA GLU A 3 24.28 -15.22 -9.42
C GLU A 3 23.08 -14.36 -8.97
N PRO A 4 23.20 -13.02 -8.95
CA PRO A 4 22.10 -12.15 -8.59
C PRO A 4 20.99 -12.24 -9.64
N ARG A 5 19.89 -12.91 -9.29
CA ARG A 5 18.68 -13.01 -10.14
C ARG A 5 18.27 -11.64 -10.68
N GLY A 6 18.04 -11.56 -11.99
CA GLY A 6 17.67 -10.34 -12.71
C GLY A 6 16.30 -9.78 -12.27
N PHE A 7 16.05 -8.49 -12.51
CA PHE A 7 14.84 -7.80 -12.06
C PHE A 7 13.54 -8.50 -12.50
N PHE A 8 13.46 -8.94 -13.75
CA PHE A 8 12.28 -9.61 -14.32
C PHE A 8 12.10 -11.05 -13.82
N GLU A 9 13.18 -11.72 -13.40
CA GLU A 9 13.10 -13.06 -12.80
C GLU A 9 12.42 -13.04 -11.43
N ARG A 10 12.44 -11.89 -10.75
CA ARG A 10 11.83 -11.68 -9.41
C ARG A 10 10.33 -11.40 -9.46
N LYS A 11 9.71 -11.38 -10.64
CA LYS A 11 8.27 -11.13 -10.87
C LYS A 11 7.71 -9.98 -10.01
N PRO A 12 8.29 -8.76 -10.12
CA PRO A 12 8.02 -7.65 -9.21
C PRO A 12 6.55 -7.23 -9.18
N LEU A 13 5.87 -7.28 -10.32
CA LEU A 13 4.43 -6.97 -10.42
C LEU A 13 3.58 -7.95 -9.63
N ARG A 14 3.88 -9.26 -9.69
CA ARG A 14 3.17 -10.26 -8.90
C ARG A 14 3.37 -10.00 -7.41
N LYS A 15 4.61 -9.73 -7.01
CA LYS A 15 4.92 -9.40 -5.61
C LYS A 15 4.18 -8.14 -5.13
N ALA A 16 4.16 -7.08 -5.95
CA ALA A 16 3.44 -5.86 -5.64
C ALA A 16 1.93 -6.12 -5.47
N LEU A 17 1.34 -6.92 -6.38
CA LEU A 17 -0.06 -7.31 -6.30
C LEU A 17 -0.36 -8.15 -5.05
N PHE A 18 0.49 -9.14 -4.73
CA PHE A 18 0.32 -9.94 -3.50
C PHE A 18 0.38 -9.07 -2.25
N ASN A 19 1.39 -8.19 -2.14
CA ASN A 19 1.51 -7.26 -1.02
C ASN A 19 0.31 -6.30 -0.94
N TRP A 20 -0.21 -5.86 -2.08
CA TRP A 20 -1.40 -5.01 -2.12
C TRP A 20 -2.63 -5.77 -1.63
N LEU A 21 -2.87 -6.99 -2.12
CA LEU A 21 -3.99 -7.83 -1.70
C LEU A 21 -3.93 -8.18 -0.21
N GLU A 22 -2.74 -8.42 0.33
CA GLU A 22 -2.53 -8.70 1.75
C GLU A 22 -2.87 -7.49 2.64
N ARG A 23 -2.60 -6.27 2.17
CA ARG A 23 -2.88 -5.03 2.92
C ARG A 23 -4.31 -4.52 2.76
N HIS A 24 -5.06 -4.99 1.77
CA HIS A 24 -6.40 -4.52 1.43
C HIS A 24 -7.35 -5.72 1.37
N GLN A 25 -7.70 -6.28 2.52
CA GLN A 25 -8.55 -7.47 2.57
C GLN A 25 -10.03 -7.08 2.55
N HIS A 26 -10.39 -5.93 3.15
CA HIS A 26 -11.76 -5.44 3.17
C HIS A 26 -12.25 -5.08 1.74
N PRO A 27 -13.40 -5.61 1.27
CA PRO A 27 -13.88 -5.38 -0.09
C PRO A 27 -14.15 -3.89 -0.38
N PHE A 28 -14.69 -3.15 0.59
CA PHE A 28 -14.86 -1.69 0.47
C PHE A 28 -13.52 -0.98 0.22
N ASN A 29 -12.47 -1.32 0.99
CA ASN A 29 -11.16 -0.70 0.84
C ASN A 29 -10.57 -0.94 -0.57
N ARG A 30 -10.68 -2.18 -1.08
CA ARG A 30 -10.30 -2.50 -2.46
C ARG A 30 -11.11 -1.73 -3.49
N GLY A 31 -12.43 -1.65 -3.31
CA GLY A 31 -13.33 -0.96 -4.23
C GLY A 31 -13.04 0.53 -4.36
N ILE A 32 -12.87 1.23 -3.24
CA ILE A 32 -12.57 2.66 -3.28
C ILE A 32 -11.12 2.94 -3.71
N HIS A 33 -10.17 2.03 -3.47
CA HIS A 33 -8.82 2.14 -4.06
C HIS A 33 -8.84 2.00 -5.58
N PHE A 34 -9.70 1.14 -6.11
CA PHE A 34 -9.88 0.99 -7.56
C PHE A 34 -10.34 2.30 -8.22
N VAL A 35 -11.01 3.18 -7.46
CA VAL A 35 -11.38 4.54 -7.92
C VAL A 35 -10.30 5.57 -7.58
N GLY A 36 -9.77 5.54 -6.34
CA GLY A 36 -8.83 6.52 -5.83
C GLY A 36 -7.47 6.51 -6.54
N ILE A 37 -6.93 5.33 -6.87
CA ILE A 37 -5.63 5.21 -7.57
C ILE A 37 -5.69 5.86 -8.97
N PRO A 38 -6.65 5.49 -9.86
CA PRO A 38 -6.79 6.17 -11.14
C PRO A 38 -7.00 7.68 -11.01
N LEU A 39 -7.74 8.13 -10.00
CA LEU A 39 -8.00 9.55 -9.79
C LEU A 39 -6.73 10.33 -9.39
N VAL A 40 -5.89 9.77 -8.50
CA VAL A 40 -4.58 10.35 -8.18
C VAL A 40 -3.66 10.33 -9.40
N LEU A 41 -3.61 9.23 -10.17
CA LEU A 41 -2.80 9.20 -11.39
C LEU A 41 -3.27 10.22 -12.43
N ALA A 42 -4.58 10.35 -12.63
CA ALA A 42 -5.16 11.36 -13.49
C ALA A 42 -4.83 12.78 -13.01
N SER A 43 -4.82 13.03 -11.70
CA SER A 43 -4.46 14.34 -11.15
C SER A 43 -3.05 14.79 -11.56
N VAL A 44 -2.09 13.86 -11.61
CA VAL A 44 -0.71 14.14 -12.05
C VAL A 44 -0.70 14.50 -13.52
N ILE A 45 -1.42 13.75 -14.36
CA ILE A 45 -1.53 14.06 -15.79
C ILE A 45 -2.18 15.44 -16.00
N LEU A 46 -3.30 15.70 -15.32
CA LEU A 46 -4.03 16.97 -15.40
C LEU A 46 -3.15 18.15 -14.97
N PHE A 47 -2.24 17.97 -14.01
CA PHE A 47 -1.33 19.02 -13.57
C PHE A 47 -0.45 19.55 -14.71
N PHE A 48 -0.02 18.67 -15.62
CA PHE A 48 0.85 19.05 -16.74
C PHE A 48 0.09 19.41 -18.02
N VAL A 49 -1.18 19.02 -18.14
CA VAL A 49 -1.98 19.21 -19.36
C VAL A 49 -2.92 20.42 -19.26
N LEU A 50 -3.42 20.74 -18.07
CA LEU A 50 -4.33 21.88 -17.90
C LEU A 50 -3.57 23.21 -17.92
N PRO A 51 -4.19 24.29 -18.42
CA PRO A 51 -3.68 25.65 -18.24
C PRO A 51 -3.49 25.97 -16.75
N TRP A 52 -2.53 26.85 -16.45
CA TRP A 52 -2.21 27.20 -15.07
C TRP A 52 -3.43 27.71 -14.31
N GLU A 53 -4.32 28.47 -14.95
CA GLU A 53 -5.55 29.00 -14.35
C GLU A 53 -6.48 27.89 -13.83
N GLN A 54 -6.32 26.66 -14.28
CA GLN A 54 -7.13 25.49 -13.96
C GLN A 54 -6.40 24.46 -13.06
N TRP A 55 -5.24 24.80 -12.49
CA TRP A 55 -4.44 23.92 -11.63
C TRP A 55 -5.24 23.28 -10.49
N TYR A 56 -6.26 23.99 -9.99
CA TYR A 56 -7.10 23.56 -8.88
C TYR A 56 -7.88 22.28 -9.19
N TRP A 57 -8.16 21.96 -10.46
CA TRP A 57 -8.77 20.68 -10.83
C TRP A 57 -7.84 19.49 -10.61
N SER A 58 -6.55 19.66 -10.90
CA SER A 58 -5.53 18.67 -10.57
C SER A 58 -5.43 18.50 -9.05
N ALA A 59 -5.32 19.60 -8.30
CA ALA A 59 -5.25 19.54 -6.84
C ALA A 59 -6.51 18.90 -6.23
N ALA A 60 -7.70 19.24 -6.71
CA ALA A 60 -8.96 18.66 -6.25
C ALA A 60 -9.04 17.16 -6.54
N ALA A 61 -8.63 16.72 -7.74
CA ALA A 61 -8.56 15.31 -8.09
C ALA A 61 -7.57 14.55 -7.20
N PHE A 62 -6.39 15.13 -6.93
CA PHE A 62 -5.39 14.54 -6.04
C PHE A 62 -5.96 14.38 -4.62
N VAL A 63 -6.52 15.45 -4.04
CA VAL A 63 -7.08 15.44 -2.69
C VAL A 63 -8.24 14.46 -2.60
N ALA A 64 -9.19 14.49 -3.54
CA ALA A 64 -10.32 13.56 -3.55
C ALA A 64 -9.86 12.10 -3.67
N GLY A 65 -8.94 11.80 -4.60
CA GLY A 65 -8.40 10.46 -4.78
C GLY A 65 -7.61 9.95 -3.58
N TYR A 66 -6.85 10.83 -2.92
CA TYR A 66 -6.14 10.51 -1.69
C TYR A 66 -7.10 10.28 -0.52
N LEU A 67 -8.11 11.13 -0.35
CA LEU A 67 -9.13 10.98 0.70
C LEU A 67 -9.88 9.66 0.57
N LEU A 68 -10.26 9.26 -0.64
CA LEU A 68 -10.88 7.95 -0.88
C LEU A 68 -9.99 6.81 -0.39
N GLN A 69 -8.69 6.81 -0.73
CA GLN A 69 -7.75 5.78 -0.29
C GLN A 69 -7.58 5.79 1.23
N TRP A 70 -7.45 6.98 1.82
CA TRP A 70 -7.32 7.15 3.27
C TRP A 70 -8.54 6.64 4.03
N ILE A 71 -9.77 6.95 3.59
CA ILE A 71 -11.01 6.41 4.18
C ILE A 71 -11.00 4.88 4.16
N GLY A 72 -10.49 4.28 3.10
CA GLY A 72 -10.40 2.83 2.96
C GLY A 72 -9.47 2.22 3.98
N HIS A 73 -8.29 2.83 4.15
CA HIS A 73 -7.31 2.44 5.17
C HIS A 73 -7.83 2.64 6.60
N LEU A 74 -8.57 3.71 6.87
CA LEU A 74 -9.26 3.89 8.16
C LEU A 74 -10.23 2.75 8.44
N ILE A 75 -11.05 2.38 7.45
CA ILE A 75 -12.01 1.29 7.59
C ILE A 75 -11.31 -0.06 7.71
N GLU A 76 -10.24 -0.30 6.94
CA GLU A 76 -9.41 -1.51 7.05
C GLU A 76 -8.76 -1.62 8.44
N GLY A 77 -8.29 -0.48 8.99
CA GLY A 77 -7.57 -0.40 10.27
C GLY A 77 -6.06 -0.51 10.11
N ASN A 78 -5.51 -0.02 9.01
CA ASN A 78 -4.06 0.05 8.77
C ASN A 78 -3.63 1.43 8.24
N ASP A 79 -2.31 1.69 8.29
CA ASP A 79 -1.75 2.92 7.77
C ASP A 79 -1.71 2.92 6.24
N VAL A 80 -1.98 4.09 5.65
CA VAL A 80 -1.74 4.34 4.22
C VAL A 80 -0.25 4.09 3.89
N GLY A 81 0.04 3.60 2.70
CA GLY A 81 1.40 3.20 2.27
C GLY A 81 2.48 4.24 2.56
N GLU A 82 2.24 5.51 2.22
CA GLU A 82 3.17 6.62 2.43
C GLU A 82 3.42 6.86 3.92
N TRP A 83 2.35 6.88 4.73
CA TRP A 83 2.46 7.08 6.18
C TRP A 83 3.16 5.90 6.87
N ALA A 84 2.88 4.67 6.46
CA ALA A 84 3.61 3.49 6.92
C ALA A 84 5.11 3.60 6.58
N GLY A 85 5.44 4.08 5.38
CA GLY A 85 6.82 4.33 4.96
C GLY A 85 7.52 5.43 5.75
N ILE A 86 6.85 6.57 5.95
CA ILE A 86 7.36 7.71 6.74
C ILE A 86 7.58 7.29 8.19
N LYS A 87 6.58 6.66 8.83
CA LYS A 87 6.71 6.16 10.21
C LYS A 87 7.86 5.19 10.34
N ARG A 88 7.98 4.24 9.40
CA ARG A 88 9.11 3.30 9.36
C ARG A 88 10.46 4.01 9.23
N LEU A 89 10.56 5.02 8.37
CA LEU A 89 11.78 5.82 8.20
C LEU A 89 12.17 6.54 9.49
N LEU A 90 11.18 6.99 10.26
CA LEU A 90 11.36 7.68 11.54
C LEU A 90 11.49 6.74 12.75
N GLY A 91 11.44 5.42 12.54
CA GLY A 91 11.46 4.43 13.64
C GLY A 91 10.19 4.43 14.50
N LEU A 92 9.10 5.01 14.00
CA LEU A 92 7.81 5.08 14.70
C LEU A 92 6.97 3.81 14.49
N PRO A 93 6.11 3.44 15.46
CA PRO A 93 5.18 2.34 15.29
C PRO A 93 4.20 2.63 14.15
N TYR A 94 3.96 1.62 13.30
CA TYR A 94 3.04 1.71 12.18
C TYR A 94 2.30 0.38 11.97
N VAL A 95 1.12 0.45 11.35
CA VAL A 95 0.27 -0.72 11.08
C VAL A 95 0.27 -1.00 9.58
N ALA A 96 1.03 -2.00 9.14
CA ALA A 96 1.09 -2.38 7.72
C ALA A 96 -0.15 -3.17 7.27
N ILE A 97 -0.55 -4.14 8.09
CA ILE A 97 -1.66 -5.06 7.89
C ILE A 97 -2.56 -4.91 9.11
N SER A 98 -3.87 -4.81 8.88
CA SER A 98 -4.83 -4.62 9.96
C SER A 98 -4.80 -5.81 10.93
N PRO A 99 -4.81 -5.57 12.26
CA PRO A 99 -4.89 -6.62 13.26
C PRO A 99 -6.10 -7.55 13.08
N ARG A 100 -7.17 -7.08 12.42
CA ARG A 100 -8.38 -7.84 12.16
C ARG A 100 -8.17 -9.04 11.23
N TYR A 101 -7.11 -8.99 10.42
CA TYR A 101 -6.78 -10.05 9.47
C TYR A 101 -5.42 -10.68 9.73
N GLN A 102 -4.78 -10.33 10.84
CA GLN A 102 -3.65 -11.11 11.31
C GLN A 102 -4.16 -12.52 11.55
N LYS A 103 -3.57 -13.49 10.85
CA LYS A 103 -3.78 -14.89 11.19
C LYS A 103 -3.36 -15.04 12.66
N PRO A 104 -4.10 -15.83 13.46
CA PRO A 104 -3.57 -16.29 14.74
C PRO A 104 -2.15 -16.77 14.51
N ALA A 105 -1.26 -16.54 15.47
CA ALA A 105 0.07 -17.09 15.40
C ALA A 105 -0.06 -18.63 15.32
N ASP A 106 -0.05 -19.13 14.09
CA ASP A 106 0.09 -20.52 13.68
C ASP A 106 0.58 -21.49 14.74
N ASP A 107 1.70 -21.16 15.39
CA ASP A 107 2.58 -22.17 15.94
C ASP A 107 3.77 -21.51 16.62
N ALA A 108 3.67 -21.26 17.92
CA ALA A 108 4.85 -21.07 18.78
C ALA A 108 5.79 -22.30 18.77
N ASN A 109 5.49 -23.34 17.97
CA ASN A 109 6.16 -24.62 17.85
C ASN A 109 6.48 -25.04 16.39
N SER A 110 6.45 -24.12 15.41
CA SER A 110 6.91 -24.47 14.05
C SER A 110 8.43 -24.68 14.03
N PRO A 111 8.94 -25.72 13.32
CA PRO A 111 10.38 -25.99 13.21
C PRO A 111 11.18 -24.87 12.51
N VAL A 112 10.49 -23.90 11.90
CA VAL A 112 11.08 -22.70 11.29
C VAL A 112 11.56 -21.66 12.32
N TYR A 113 11.04 -21.67 13.56
CA TYR A 113 11.47 -20.72 14.60
C TYR A 113 12.70 -21.19 15.40
N GLU A 114 12.92 -22.50 15.53
CA GLU A 114 14.05 -23.07 16.28
C GLU A 114 15.39 -22.87 15.55
N THR A 115 15.37 -22.83 14.22
CA THR A 115 16.55 -22.60 13.37
C THR A 115 17.05 -21.16 13.34
N ARG A 116 16.38 -20.22 14.03
CA ARG A 116 16.79 -18.81 14.09
C ARG A 116 17.35 -18.36 15.45
N LYS A 117 17.48 -19.27 16.41
CA LYS A 117 18.05 -19.00 17.74
C LYS A 117 19.47 -19.53 17.95
N ASN A 118 20.05 -20.22 16.96
CA ASN A 118 21.41 -20.75 17.00
C ASN A 118 22.31 -20.04 15.99
#